data_AF-A0A7J8Y653-F1
#
_entry.id   AF-A0A7J8Y653-F1
#
_cell.length_a   1.000
_cell.length_b   1.000
_cell.length_c   1.000
_cell.angle_alpha   90.00
_cell.angle_beta   90.00
_cell.angle_gamma   90.00
#
_symmetry.space_group_name_H-M   'P 1'
#
loop_
_entity.id
_entity.type
_entity.pdbx_description
1 polymer ?
#
loop_
_entity_poly.entity_id
_entity_poly.type
_entity_poly.pdbx_seq_one_letter_code
_entity_poly.pdbx_strand_id
1 'polypeptide(L)'
;DLTEEEQRKANKGTLFIPFSQLPPKKLRKDCFYHTTPAMQTPRALENVDSCENWLPRRVMSVWRIAGILHALEGWEEHECGYTMSNIDKVWEACLKHGFQPLKVPTQSKS
;
A
#
# COMPACT_ATOMS: atom_id res chain seq x y z
N ASP A 1 8.83 15.41 -3.36
CA ASP A 1 7.38 15.43 -3.05
C ASP A 1 6.57 15.92 -4.22
N LEU A 2 5.38 15.36 -4.42
CA LEU A 2 4.47 15.72 -5.50
C LEU A 2 3.90 17.13 -5.30
N THR A 3 4.30 18.06 -6.15
CA THR A 3 3.96 19.50 -6.06
C THR A 3 2.55 19.80 -6.57
N GLU A 4 2.02 20.99 -6.25
CA GLU A 4 0.71 21.42 -6.75
C GLU A 4 0.68 21.55 -8.27
N GLU A 5 1.74 22.11 -8.87
CA GLU A 5 1.84 22.30 -10.31
C GLU A 5 1.80 20.96 -11.06
N GLU A 6 2.47 19.94 -10.53
CA GLU A 6 2.42 18.58 -11.08
C GLU A 6 1.03 17.96 -10.97
N GLN A 7 0.35 18.15 -9.83
CA GLN A 7 -1.02 17.66 -9.65
C GLN A 7 -2.02 18.34 -10.60
N ARG A 8 -1.80 19.61 -10.94
CA ARG A 8 -2.65 20.36 -11.89
C ARG A 8 -2.51 19.87 -13.34
N LYS A 9 -1.37 19.27 -13.70
CA LYS A 9 -1.16 18.66 -15.04
C LYS A 9 -1.94 17.36 -15.23
N ALA A 10 -2.37 16.71 -14.15
CA ALA A 10 -3.14 15.48 -14.22
C ALA A 10 -4.58 15.72 -14.73
N ASN A 11 -5.15 14.73 -15.42
CA ASN A 11 -6.53 14.79 -15.86
C ASN A 11 -7.51 14.63 -14.70
N LYS A 12 -8.75 15.12 -14.86
CA LYS A 12 -9.81 14.88 -13.89
C LYS A 12 -10.06 13.38 -13.72
N GLY A 13 -10.26 12.92 -12.49
CA GLY A 13 -10.42 11.50 -12.16
C GLY A 13 -9.11 10.70 -12.09
N THR A 14 -7.94 11.34 -12.17
CA THR A 14 -6.65 10.65 -12.02
C THR A 14 -6.51 10.05 -10.62
N LEU A 15 -5.95 8.84 -10.55
CA LEU A 15 -5.57 8.17 -9.31
C LEU A 15 -4.07 8.34 -9.06
N PHE A 16 -3.71 9.06 -8.01
CA PHE A 16 -2.33 9.20 -7.56
C PHE A 16 -1.95 8.04 -6.65
N ILE A 17 -0.95 7.26 -7.06
CA ILE A 17 -0.36 6.16 -6.28
C ILE A 17 1.07 6.57 -5.91
N PRO A 18 1.33 6.92 -4.64
CA PRO A 18 2.67 7.35 -4.23
C PRO A 18 3.63 6.16 -4.14
N PHE A 19 4.86 6.36 -4.61
CA PHE A 19 5.99 5.47 -4.32
C PHE A 19 6.68 5.83 -3.00
N SER A 20 6.49 7.07 -2.51
CA SER A 20 7.06 7.55 -1.26
C SER A 20 6.39 6.93 -0.04
N GLN A 21 7.12 6.90 1.08
CA GLN A 21 6.55 6.46 2.34
C GLN A 21 5.49 7.40 2.89
N LEU A 22 5.66 8.70 2.70
CA LEU A 22 4.68 9.68 3.13
C LEU A 22 3.54 9.80 2.10
N PRO A 23 2.29 9.94 2.54
CA PRO A 23 1.17 10.17 1.64
C PRO A 23 1.29 11.55 0.97
N PRO A 24 0.87 11.68 -0.30
CA PRO A 24 0.90 12.95 -0.99
C PRO A 24 -0.14 13.92 -0.41
N LYS A 25 0.16 15.21 -0.45
CA LYS A 25 -0.81 16.26 -0.10
C LYS A 25 -1.96 16.23 -1.12
N LYS A 26 -3.18 16.08 -0.62
CA LYS A 26 -4.41 16.06 -1.43
C LYS A 26 -4.84 17.48 -1.78
N LEU A 27 -4.36 18.01 -2.90
CA LEU A 27 -4.63 19.40 -3.29
C LEU A 27 -5.82 19.54 -4.24
N ARG A 28 -6.16 18.49 -4.98
CA ARG A 28 -7.29 18.47 -5.92
C ARG A 28 -8.44 17.63 -5.40
N LYS A 29 -9.66 18.18 -5.48
CA LYS A 29 -10.89 17.45 -5.08
C LYS A 29 -11.44 16.55 -6.19
N ASP A 30 -11.03 16.79 -7.43
CA ASP A 30 -11.47 16.05 -8.61
C ASP A 30 -10.55 14.89 -8.99
N CYS A 31 -9.59 14.54 -8.13
CA CYS A 31 -8.69 13.40 -8.28
C CYS A 31 -8.77 12.47 -7.05
N PHE A 32 -8.28 11.25 -7.22
CA PHE A 32 -8.20 10.24 -6.17
C PHE A 32 -6.76 10.11 -5.70
N TYR A 33 -6.57 9.87 -4.40
CA TYR A 33 -5.26 9.75 -3.79
C TYR A 33 -5.21 8.48 -2.96
N HIS A 34 -4.31 7.59 -3.35
CA HIS A 34 -3.87 6.51 -2.49
C HIS A 34 -2.83 7.02 -1.49
N THR A 35 -2.74 6.32 -0.37
CA THR A 35 -1.55 6.32 0.46
C THR A 35 -0.50 5.41 -0.19
N THR A 36 0.65 5.30 0.46
CA THR A 36 1.61 4.22 0.24
C THR A 36 0.88 2.88 0.07
N PRO A 37 1.29 2.02 -0.89
CA PRO A 37 0.75 0.69 -1.04
C PRO A 37 0.70 -0.04 0.31
N ALA A 38 -0.50 -0.43 0.70
CA ALA A 38 -0.79 -1.04 1.97
C ALA A 38 -1.92 -2.08 1.82
N MET A 39 -1.97 -3.02 2.76
CA MET A 39 -3.00 -4.05 2.83
C MET A 39 -3.56 -4.12 4.25
N GLN A 40 -4.81 -4.57 4.36
CA GLN A 40 -5.40 -4.91 5.64
C GLN A 40 -4.74 -6.17 6.21
N THR A 41 -4.43 -6.13 7.50
CA THR A 41 -3.78 -7.24 8.21
C THR A 41 -4.77 -8.34 8.61
N PRO A 42 -4.34 -9.61 8.65
CA PRO A 42 -5.19 -10.72 9.08
C PRO A 42 -5.70 -10.52 10.51
N ARG A 43 -6.86 -11.12 10.83
CA ARG A 43 -7.48 -11.02 12.17
C ARG A 43 -6.64 -11.64 13.28
N ALA A 44 -5.82 -12.63 12.94
CA ALA A 44 -4.88 -13.26 13.85
C ALA A 44 -3.73 -12.31 14.28
N LEU A 45 -3.45 -11.25 13.52
CA LEU A 45 -2.44 -10.25 13.87
C LEU A 45 -3.08 -9.18 14.77
N GLU A 46 -3.00 -9.42 16.07
CA GLU A 46 -3.55 -8.55 17.11
C GLU A 46 -2.61 -7.40 17.49
N ASN A 47 -3.13 -6.41 18.23
CA ASN A 47 -2.38 -5.27 18.76
C ASN A 47 -1.68 -4.40 17.69
N VAL A 48 -2.16 -4.43 16.46
CA VAL A 48 -1.73 -3.51 15.40
C VAL A 48 -2.65 -2.30 15.38
N ASP A 49 -2.24 -1.26 16.12
CA ASP A 49 -2.92 0.04 16.11
C ASP A 49 -2.71 0.75 14.79
N SER A 50 -1.51 1.26 14.51
CA SER A 50 -1.16 1.83 13.21
C SER A 50 0.29 1.49 12.90
N CYS A 51 0.55 0.76 11.81
CA CYS A 51 1.92 0.47 11.39
C CYS A 51 2.66 1.76 10.99
N GLU A 52 1.93 2.73 10.42
CA GLU A 52 2.38 4.07 10.11
C GLU A 52 1.31 5.08 10.53
N ASN A 53 1.70 6.27 10.99
CA ASN A 53 0.77 7.27 11.57
C ASN A 53 -0.38 7.72 10.64
N TRP A 54 -0.25 7.52 9.32
CA TRP A 54 -1.24 7.90 8.31
C TRP A 54 -2.08 6.73 7.77
N LEU A 55 -1.79 5.50 8.20
CA LEU A 55 -2.61 4.34 7.83
C LEU A 55 -3.76 4.16 8.84
N PRO A 56 -4.89 3.58 8.42
CA PRO A 56 -5.96 3.24 9.34
C PRO A 56 -5.59 2.01 10.19
N ARG A 57 -6.41 1.74 11.22
CA ARG A 57 -6.17 0.59 12.08
C ARG A 57 -6.14 -0.71 11.32
N ARG A 58 -5.23 -1.60 11.71
CA ARG A 58 -5.05 -2.93 11.09
C ARG A 58 -4.72 -2.86 9.60
N VAL A 59 -4.00 -1.82 9.20
CA VAL A 59 -3.44 -1.67 7.86
C VAL A 59 -1.94 -1.49 7.96
N MET A 60 -1.23 -2.17 7.08
CA MET A 60 0.23 -2.21 7.07
C MET A 60 0.75 -2.00 5.65
N SER A 61 1.86 -1.29 5.52
CA SER A 61 2.55 -1.09 4.24
C SER A 61 3.02 -2.41 3.63
N VAL A 62 2.90 -2.54 2.30
CA VAL A 62 3.19 -3.79 1.59
C VAL A 62 4.63 -4.23 1.75
N TRP A 63 5.60 -3.31 1.85
CA TRP A 63 7.00 -3.68 2.08
C TRP A 63 7.25 -4.30 3.47
N ARG A 64 6.46 -3.94 4.50
CA ARG A 64 6.55 -4.58 5.82
C ARG A 64 5.96 -5.98 5.75
N ILE A 65 4.83 -6.10 5.05
CA ILE A 65 4.17 -7.38 4.78
C ILE A 65 5.11 -8.32 4.02
N ALA A 66 5.83 -7.82 3.01
CA ALA A 66 6.81 -8.61 2.25
C ALA A 66 7.87 -9.23 3.18
N GLY A 67 8.44 -8.46 4.10
CA GLY A 67 9.38 -8.99 5.09
C GLY A 67 8.78 -10.07 5.99
N ILE A 68 7.53 -9.89 6.45
CA ILE A 68 6.80 -10.90 7.23
C ILE A 68 6.57 -12.15 6.37
N LEU A 69 6.19 -11.97 5.11
CA LEU A 69 5.87 -13.05 4.19
C LEU A 69 7.10 -13.92 3.88
N HIS A 70 8.26 -13.29 3.67
CA HIS A 70 9.54 -13.99 3.51
C HIS A 70 9.81 -14.90 4.72
N ALA A 71 9.59 -14.39 5.94
CA ALA A 71 9.78 -15.18 7.15
C ALA A 71 8.74 -16.32 7.29
N LEU A 72 7.47 -16.07 6.95
CA LEU A 72 6.40 -17.07 7.03
C LEU A 72 6.54 -18.21 6.00
N GLU A 73 7.00 -17.89 4.80
CA GLU A 73 7.20 -18.87 3.72
C GLU A 73 8.62 -19.47 3.71
N GLY A 74 9.51 -19.00 4.60
CA GLY A 74 10.89 -19.47 4.68
C GLY A 74 11.73 -19.12 3.45
N TRP A 75 11.45 -17.99 2.80
CA TRP A 75 12.23 -17.53 1.65
C TRP A 75 13.51 -16.83 2.12
N GLU A 76 14.65 -17.45 1.83
CA GLU A 76 15.98 -16.90 2.13
C GLU A 76 16.49 -15.94 1.03
N GLU A 77 15.72 -15.79 -0.04
CA GLU A 77 16.03 -14.91 -1.18
C GLU A 77 15.99 -13.43 -0.76
N HIS A 78 16.91 -12.64 -1.31
CA HIS A 78 16.98 -11.19 -1.10
C HIS A 78 16.54 -10.43 -2.37
N GLU A 79 15.48 -9.65 -2.27
CA GLU A 79 15.00 -8.78 -3.34
C GLU A 79 15.78 -7.46 -3.37
N CYS A 80 16.97 -7.50 -3.97
CA CYS A 80 17.87 -6.34 -4.08
C CYS A 80 18.03 -5.89 -5.53
N GLY A 81 17.86 -4.58 -5.78
CA GLY A 81 18.05 -4.00 -7.10
C GLY A 81 16.99 -4.44 -8.10
N TYR A 82 17.42 -5.13 -9.16
CA TYR A 82 16.51 -5.68 -10.19
C TYR A 82 16.09 -7.13 -9.92
N THR A 83 16.65 -7.75 -8.88
CA THR A 83 16.25 -9.10 -8.45
C THR A 83 14.94 -8.97 -7.69
N MET A 84 13.86 -9.49 -8.27
CA MET A 84 12.53 -9.50 -7.67
C MET A 84 11.99 -10.93 -7.71
N SER A 85 11.28 -11.35 -6.66
CA SER A 85 10.56 -12.62 -6.70
C SER A 85 9.43 -12.55 -7.72
N ASN A 86 8.93 -13.72 -8.10
CA ASN A 86 7.74 -13.81 -8.93
C ASN A 86 6.55 -13.13 -8.21
N ILE A 87 6.01 -12.08 -8.83
CA ILE A 87 4.92 -11.28 -8.27
C ILE A 87 3.68 -12.13 -7.97
N ASP A 88 3.34 -13.10 -8.83
CA ASP A 88 2.17 -13.96 -8.65
C ASP A 88 2.34 -14.86 -7.41
N LYS A 89 3.55 -15.42 -7.23
CA LYS A 89 3.90 -16.22 -6.05
C LYS A 89 3.75 -15.41 -4.76
N VAL A 90 4.28 -14.18 -4.75
CA VAL A 90 4.20 -13.27 -3.59
C VAL A 90 2.74 -12.89 -3.32
N TRP A 91 1.97 -12.60 -4.37
CA TRP A 91 0.58 -12.20 -4.27
C TRP A 91 -0.31 -13.32 -3.69
N GLU A 92 -0.19 -14.54 -4.21
CA GLU A 92 -0.92 -15.70 -3.71
C GLU A 92 -0.60 -15.98 -2.24
N ALA A 93 0.69 -15.92 -1.87
CA ALA A 93 1.12 -16.11 -0.49
C ALA A 93 0.56 -15.00 0.44
N CYS A 94 0.58 -13.74 0.02
CA CYS A 94 -0.06 -12.64 0.75
C CYS A 94 -1.55 -12.94 1.05
N LEU A 95 -2.30 -13.36 0.04
CA LEU A 95 -3.73 -13.68 0.20
C LEU A 95 -3.94 -14.90 1.11
N LYS A 96 -3.11 -15.94 0.97
CA LYS A 96 -3.14 -17.16 1.79
C LYS A 96 -2.94 -16.87 3.27
N HIS A 97 -2.04 -15.95 3.61
CA HIS A 97 -1.80 -15.50 5.00
C HIS A 97 -2.84 -14.47 5.49
N GLY A 98 -3.86 -14.17 4.69
CA GLY A 98 -5.00 -13.35 5.07
C GLY A 98 -4.76 -11.84 4.99
N PHE A 99 -3.70 -11.40 4.31
CA PHE A 99 -3.53 -9.99 3.94
C PHE A 99 -4.48 -9.64 2.80
N GLN A 100 -5.19 -8.52 2.90
CA GLN A 100 -6.21 -8.14 1.91
C GLN A 100 -5.93 -6.77 1.29
N PRO A 101 -6.03 -6.62 -0.04
CA PRO A 101 -5.83 -5.34 -0.70
C PRO A 101 -6.83 -4.29 -0.21
N LEU A 102 -6.37 -3.06 -0.01
CA LEU A 102 -7.27 -1.96 0.32
C LEU A 102 -8.15 -1.63 -0.88
N LYS A 103 -9.44 -1.44 -0.63
CA LYS A 103 -10.35 -0.91 -1.65
C LYS A 103 -9.96 0.55 -1.94
N VAL A 104 -9.91 0.90 -3.21
CA VAL A 104 -9.72 2.29 -3.64
C VAL A 104 -10.79 3.14 -2.95
N PRO A 105 -10.44 4.28 -2.32
CA PRO A 105 -11.44 5.17 -1.77
C PRO A 105 -12.33 5.67 -2.92
N THR A 106 -13.51 5.08 -3.09
CA THR A 106 -14.59 5.70 -3.84
C THR A 106 -15.00 6.94 -3.06
N GLN A 107 -14.98 8.12 -3.68
CA GLN A 107 -15.53 9.31 -3.04
C GLN A 107 -16.93 8.95 -2.52
N SER A 108 -17.11 9.00 -1.20
CA SER A 108 -18.45 9.04 -0.64
C SER A 108 -19.09 10.29 -1.25
N LYS A 109 -20.14 10.11 -2.05
CA LYS A 109 -21.02 11.20 -2.43
C LYS A 109 -21.60 11.75 -1.12
N SER A 110 -21.03 12.83 -0.61
CA SER A 110 -21.71 13.74 0.32
C SER A 110 -22.42 14.80 -0.50
#